data_AF-A0A7J9WDQ6-F1
#
_entry.id   AF-A0A7J9WDQ6-F1
#
_cell.length_a   1.000
_cell.length_b   1.000
_cell.length_c   1.000
_cell.angle_alpha   90.00
_cell.angle_beta   90.00
_cell.angle_gamma   90.00
#
_symmetry.space_group_name_H-M   'P 1'
#
loop_
_entity.id
_entity.type
_entity.pdbx_description
1 polymer ?
#
loop_
_entity_poly.entity_id
_entity_poly.type
_entity_poly.pdbx_seq_one_letter_code
_entity_poly.pdbx_strand_id
1 'polypeptide(L)' 'LRHTHATLLLKAGVPLKVVSERLGHSTPAFTMATYQHVLPGMQAEAAATFAALLQPALLPARAR' A
#
# COMPACT_ATOMS: atom_id res chain seq x y z
N LEU A 1 -21.97 0.58 -6.66
CA LEU A 1 -21.45 0.28 -5.30
C LEU A 1 -20.10 -0.45 -5.30
N ARG A 2 -19.85 -1.43 -6.19
CA ARG A 2 -18.56 -2.17 -6.27
C ARG A 2 -17.33 -1.27 -6.42
N HIS A 3 -17.39 -0.28 -7.32
CA HIS A 3 -16.29 0.66 -7.54
C HIS A 3 -16.02 1.54 -6.32
N THR A 4 -17.05 2.16 -5.76
CA THR A 4 -16.95 2.97 -4.54
C THR A 4 -16.35 2.18 -3.38
N HIS A 5 -16.79 0.92 -3.18
CA HIS A 5 -16.26 0.02 -2.17
C HIS A 5 -14.76 -0.27 -2.37
N ALA A 6 -14.36 -0.63 -3.59
CA ALA A 6 -12.97 -0.87 -3.92
C ALA A 6 -12.10 0.37 -3.65
N THR A 7 -12.55 1.53 -4.12
CA THR A 7 -11.82 2.80 -3.96
C THR A 7 -11.65 3.18 -2.50
N LEU A 8 -12.68 3.04 -1.67
CA LEU A 8 -12.59 3.36 -0.24
C LEU A 8 -11.61 2.44 0.50
N LEU A 9 -11.63 1.13 0.21
CA LEU A 9 -10.69 0.18 0.83
C LEU A 9 -9.24 0.46 0.42
N LEU A 10 -9.01 0.72 -0.87
CA LEU A 10 -7.67 1.00 -1.38
C LEU A 10 -7.13 2.33 -0.83
N LYS A 11 -7.96 3.37 -0.72
CA LYS A 11 -7.59 4.62 -0.06
C LYS A 11 -7.33 4.46 1.43
N ALA A 12 -7.95 3.49 2.09
CA ALA A 12 -7.69 3.15 3.49
C ALA A 12 -6.44 2.26 3.68
N GLY A 13 -5.64 2.02 2.63
CA GLY A 13 -4.41 1.24 2.70
C GLY A 13 -4.62 -0.28 2.71
N VAL A 14 -5.84 -0.77 2.45
CA VAL A 14 -6.08 -2.21 2.38
C VAL A 14 -5.32 -2.79 1.17
N PRO A 15 -4.54 -3.87 1.35
CA PRO A 15 -3.75 -4.44 0.26
C PRO A 15 -4.61 -4.82 -0.95
N LEU A 16 -4.12 -4.51 -2.15
CA LEU A 16 -4.85 -4.73 -3.40
C LEU A 16 -5.30 -6.19 -3.59
N LYS A 17 -4.48 -7.16 -3.17
CA LYS A 17 -4.84 -8.59 -3.20
C LYS A 17 -6.08 -8.89 -2.37
N VAL A 18 -6.16 -8.33 -1.16
CA VAL A 18 -7.30 -8.51 -0.24
C VAL A 18 -8.55 -7.87 -0.82
N VAL A 19 -8.44 -6.67 -1.40
CA VAL A 19 -9.57 -6.02 -2.10
C VAL A 19 -10.03 -6.86 -3.29
N SER A 20 -9.09 -7.42 -4.06
CA SER A 20 -9.37 -8.30 -5.20
C SER A 20 -10.16 -9.55 -4.78
N GLU A 21 -9.74 -10.23 -3.71
CA GLU A 21 -10.41 -11.42 -3.17
C GLU A 21 -11.79 -11.09 -2.62
N ARG A 22 -11.91 -10.00 -1.85
CA ARG A 22 -13.18 -9.56 -1.28
C ARG A 22 -14.23 -9.26 -2.35
N LEU A 23 -13.79 -8.78 -3.52
CA LEU A 23 -14.65 -8.53 -4.66
C LEU A 23 -14.91 -9.80 -5.49
N GLY A 24 -14.10 -10.85 -5.34
CA GLY A 24 -14.19 -12.06 -6.16
C GLY A 24 -13.65 -11.86 -7.57
N HIS A 25 -12.65 -10.99 -7.76
CA HIS A 25 -11.96 -10.90 -9.06
C HIS A 25 -11.08 -12.14 -9.26
N SER A 26 -11.15 -12.71 -10.47
CA SER A 26 -10.37 -13.89 -10.87
C SER A 26 -8.86 -13.69 -10.73
N THR A 27 -8.38 -12.46 -10.93
CA THR A 27 -6.97 -12.12 -10.76
C THR A 27 -6.79 -10.77 -10.08
N PRO A 28 -5.71 -10.60 -9.28
CA PRO A 28 -5.31 -9.29 -8.76
C PRO A 28 -4.98 -8.29 -9.87
N ALA A 29 -4.47 -8.77 -11.00
CA ALA A 29 -4.15 -7.95 -12.17
C ALA A 29 -5.38 -7.19 -12.69
N PHE A 30 -6.56 -7.82 -12.69
CA PHE A 30 -7.81 -7.14 -13.04
C PHE A 30 -8.12 -5.96 -12.09
N THR A 31 -7.97 -6.19 -10.78
CA THR A 31 -8.16 -5.15 -9.76
C THR A 31 -7.15 -4.02 -9.94
N MET A 32 -5.88 -4.35 -10.20
CA MET A 32 -4.82 -3.37 -10.45
C MET A 32 -5.13 -2.52 -11.69
N ALA A 33 -5.42 -3.15 -12.83
CA ALA A 33 -5.73 -2.43 -14.06
C ALA A 33 -6.87 -1.41 -13.88
N THR A 34 -7.88 -1.79 -13.09
CA THR A 34 -9.07 -0.97 -12.84
C THR A 34 -8.81 0.15 -11.82
N TYR A 35 -8.11 -0.14 -10.72
CA TYR A 35 -8.06 0.74 -9.54
C TYR A 35 -6.68 1.30 -9.20
N GLN A 36 -5.64 1.02 -9.98
CA GLN A 36 -4.29 1.57 -9.75
C GLN A 36 -4.26 3.10 -9.61
N HIS A 37 -5.15 3.80 -10.31
CA HIS A 37 -5.22 5.27 -10.29
C HIS A 37 -5.65 5.84 -8.92
N VAL A 38 -6.26 5.04 -8.04
CA VAL A 38 -6.66 5.49 -6.71
C VAL A 38 -5.68 5.09 -5.61
N LEU A 39 -4.57 4.40 -5.94
CA LEU A 39 -3.50 4.07 -5.00
C LEU A 39 -2.64 5.32 -4.78
N PRO A 40 -2.89 6.12 -3.72
CA PRO A 40 -2.18 7.38 -3.52
C PRO A 40 -0.83 7.08 -2.87
N GLY A 41 0.23 7.76 -3.27
CA GLY A 41 1.46 7.83 -2.47
C GLY A 41 2.19 6.52 -2.18
N MET A 42 1.73 5.36 -2.67
CA MET A 42 2.28 4.04 -2.31
C MET A 42 3.77 3.94 -2.63
N GLN A 43 4.23 4.58 -3.71
CA GLN A 43 5.66 4.61 -4.03
C GLN A 43 6.46 5.47 -3.06
N ALA A 44 5.91 6.60 -2.62
CA ALA A 44 6.56 7.47 -1.63
C ALA A 44 6.58 6.82 -0.25
N GLU A 45 5.48 6.18 0.17
CA GLU A 45 5.41 5.42 1.43
C GLU A 45 6.30 4.18 1.40
N ALA A 46 6.36 3.46 0.28
CA ALA A 46 7.27 2.34 0.11
C ALA A 46 8.73 2.79 0.17
N ALA A 47 9.07 3.91 -0.48
CA ALA A 47 10.40 4.49 -0.40
C ALA A 47 10.75 4.93 1.02
N ALA A 48 9.82 5.58 1.75
CA ALA A 48 10.01 5.97 3.14
C ALA A 48 10.19 4.76 4.06
N THR A 49 9.35 3.72 3.89
CA THR A 49 9.45 2.46 4.62
C THR A 49 10.79 1.78 4.35
N PHE A 50 11.19 1.69 3.09
CA PHE A 50 12.47 1.12 2.70
C PHE A 50 13.65 1.89 3.29
N ALA A 51 13.61 3.23 3.25
CA ALA A 51 14.63 4.08 3.87
C ALA A 51 14.74 3.82 5.38
N ALA A 52 13.62 3.66 6.09
CA ALA A 52 13.59 3.32 7.51
C ALA A 52 14.19 1.93 7.80
N LEU A 53 13.91 0.94 6.94
CA LEU A 53 14.47 -0.41 7.07
C LEU A 53 15.98 -0.46 6.82
N LEU A 54 16.51 0.44 6.00
CA LEU A 54 17.94 0.56 5.71
C LEU A 54 18.74 1.27 6.81
N GLN A 55 18.11 1.81 7.85
CA GLN A 55 18.80 2.48 8.95
C GLN A 55 18.95 1.56 10.18
N PRO A 56 20.07 0.82 10.30
CA PRO A 56 20.45 0.27 11.59
C PRO A 56 20.91 1.44 12.48
N ALA A 57 20.16 1.73 13.53
CA ALA A 57 20.65 2.46 14.72
C ALA A 57 21.32 3.83 14.50
N LEU A 58 20.62 4.80 13.92
CA LEU A 58 21.01 6.21 14.07
C LEU A 58 20.19 6.86 15.22
N LEU A 59 20.55 7.02 16.49
CA LEU A 59 21.68 6.71 17.40
C LEU A 59 21.06 6.74 18.86
N PRO A 60 21.79 6.52 19.96
CA PRO A 60 22.55 7.64 20.49
C PRO A 60 24.01 7.25 20.67
N ALA A 61 24.89 8.11 20.15
CA ALA A 61 26.25 8.19 20.64
C ALA A 61 26.15 8.32 22.15
N ARG A 62 26.67 7.32 22.88
CA ARG A 62 26.73 7.36 24.33
C ARG A 62 27.45 8.65 24.71
N ALA A 63 26.69 9.58 25.29
CA ALA A 63 27.25 10.71 26.00
C ALA A 63 28.10 10.15 27.14
N ARG A 64 29.32 10.70 27.23
CA ARG A 64 30.40 10.49 28.21
C ARG A 64 30.07 9.70 29.47
#